data_AF-A0A946MF58-F1
#
_entry.id   AF-A0A946MF58-F1
#
_cell.length_a   1.000
_cell.length_b   1.000
_cell.length_c   1.000
_cell.angle_alpha   90.00
_cell.angle_beta   90.00
_cell.angle_gamma   90.00
#
_symmetry.space_group_name_H-M   'P 1'
#
loop_
_entity.id
_entity.type
_entity.pdbx_description
1 polymer ?
#
loop_
_entity_poly.entity_id
_entity_poly.type
_entity_poly.pdbx_seq_one_letter_code
_entity_poly.pdbx_strand_id
1 'polypeptide(L)' 'ANFKLSKDGESIILTNQDVIVDRLKYGPQISDVSTGRIAGDNGEMKKLKPTPGSPNRLVD' A
#
# COMPACT_ATOMS: atom_id res chain seq x y z
N ALA A 1 10.05 15.79 -3.10
CA ALA A 1 8.73 15.33 -3.58
C ALA A 1 7.71 15.76 -2.54
N ASN A 2 6.76 16.64 -2.88
CA ASN A 2 5.99 17.42 -1.90
C ASN A 2 4.53 16.94 -1.76
N PHE A 3 4.29 15.63 -1.78
CA PHE A 3 2.97 15.10 -1.42
C PHE A 3 3.10 14.15 -0.23
N LYS A 4 2.17 14.26 0.71
CA LYS A 4 2.06 13.43 1.90
C LYS A 4 0.78 12.62 1.78
N LEU A 5 0.88 11.35 2.14
CA LEU A 5 -0.29 10.49 2.24
C LEU A 5 -1.07 10.76 3.53
N SER A 6 -2.39 10.87 3.43
CA SER A 6 -3.31 11.01 4.57
C SER A 6 -3.23 9.78 5.47
N LYS A 7 -3.12 9.99 6.78
CA LYS A 7 -3.16 8.91 7.77
C LYS A 7 -4.53 8.23 7.85
N ASP A 8 -5.59 8.95 7.46
CA ASP A 8 -6.98 8.49 7.61
C ASP A 8 -7.49 7.73 6.37
N GLY A 9 -6.67 7.67 5.31
CA GLY A 9 -7.02 7.03 4.04
C GLY A 9 -7.30 8.03 2.92
N GLU A 10 -6.97 7.66 1.69
CA GLU A 10 -7.33 8.37 0.46
C GLU A 10 -7.24 7.42 -0.75
N SER A 11 -7.30 7.97 -1.96
CA SER A 11 -7.08 7.23 -3.21
C SER A 11 -5.75 7.64 -3.85
N ILE A 12 -4.91 6.65 -4.14
CA ILE A 12 -3.70 6.79 -4.94
C ILE A 12 -4.02 6.29 -6.35
N ILE A 13 -3.71 7.10 -7.37
CA ILE A 13 -3.97 6.78 -8.76
C ILE A 13 -2.64 6.83 -9.50
N LEU A 14 -2.31 5.74 -10.19
CA LEU A 14 -1.19 5.69 -11.12
C LEU A 14 -1.75 5.94 -12.52
N THR A 15 -1.30 7.02 -13.16
CA THR A 15 -1.68 7.37 -14.53
C THR A 15 -0.49 7.30 -15.47
N ASN A 16 -0.77 6.98 -16.74
CA ASN A 16 0.14 7.16 -17.86
C ASN A 16 -0.59 8.02 -18.89
N GLN A 17 -0.19 9.29 -19.02
CA GLN A 17 -0.94 10.30 -19.75
C GLN A 17 -2.38 10.40 -19.22
N ASP A 18 -3.38 10.23 -20.09
CA ASP A 18 -4.80 10.27 -19.76
C ASP A 18 -5.39 8.90 -19.37
N VAL A 19 -4.55 7.87 -19.27
CA VAL A 19 -4.97 6.50 -18.93
C VAL A 19 -4.68 6.20 -17.47
N ILE A 20 -5.68 5.72 -16.74
CA ILE A 20 -5.51 5.13 -15.40
C ILE A 20 -4.90 3.74 -15.57
N VAL A 21 -3.70 3.55 -15.03
CA VAL A 21 -2.98 2.26 -15.03
C VAL A 21 -3.38 1.44 -13.82
N ASP A 22 -3.42 2.07 -12.63
CA ASP A 22 -3.84 1.42 -11.39
C ASP A 22 -4.48 2.43 -10.43
N ARG A 23 -5.27 1.92 -9.49
CA ARG A 23 -5.89 2.69 -8.43
C ARG A 23 -5.91 1.89 -7.14
N LEU A 24 -5.41 2.49 -6.07
CA LEU A 24 -5.51 1.98 -4.72
C LEU A 24 -6.31 2.95 -3.85
N LYS A 25 -7.44 2.48 -3.32
CA LYS A 25 -8.11 3.13 -2.19
C LYS A 25 -7.65 2.46 -0.90
N TYR A 26 -7.11 3.23 0.04
CA TYR A 26 -6.67 2.72 1.32
C TYR A 26 -7.39 3.44 2.48
N GLY A 27 -7.50 2.77 3.62
CA GLY A 27 -8.13 3.31 4.83
C GLY A 27 -7.11 3.82 5.86
N PRO A 28 -7.55 4.06 7.11
CA PRO A 28 -6.66 4.52 8.17
C PRO A 28 -5.42 3.64 8.34
N GLN A 29 -4.25 4.27 8.40
CA GLN A 29 -2.96 3.61 8.60
C GLN A 29 -2.62 3.53 10.09
N ILE A 30 -1.96 2.45 10.48
CA ILE A 30 -1.47 2.23 11.85
C ILE A 30 0.02 2.53 11.86
N SER A 31 0.47 3.30 12.85
CA SER A 31 1.89 3.58 13.04
C SER A 31 2.71 2.29 13.08
N ASP A 32 3.88 2.31 12.45
CA ASP A 32 4.85 1.21 12.44
C ASP A 32 4.35 -0.11 11.79
N VAL A 33 3.20 -0.08 11.09
CA VAL A 33 2.67 -1.22 10.33
C VAL A 33 2.52 -0.83 8.86
N SER A 34 3.35 -1.44 8.01
CA SER A 34 3.23 -1.27 6.57
C SER A 34 2.05 -2.06 6.00
N THR A 35 1.45 -1.57 4.91
CA THR A 35 0.42 -2.29 4.13
C THR A 35 0.97 -2.64 2.75
N GLY A 36 0.76 -3.86 2.27
CA GLY A 36 1.21 -4.29 0.94
C GLY A 36 0.59 -5.61 0.48
N ARG A 37 0.99 -6.08 -0.70
CA ARG A 37 0.56 -7.37 -1.28
C ARG A 37 1.66 -8.42 -1.09
N ILE A 38 1.26 -9.67 -0.81
CA ILE A 38 2.16 -10.83 -0.84
C ILE A 38 1.85 -11.75 -2.02
N ALA A 39 0.58 -11.84 -2.45
CA ALA A 39 0.12 -12.73 -3.51
C ALA A 39 0.24 -12.11 -4.92
N GLY A 40 1.39 -11.53 -5.25
CA GLY A 40 1.63 -10.92 -6.57
C GLY A 40 0.68 -9.77 -6.92
N ASP A 41 0.54 -9.50 -8.22
CA ASP A 41 -0.05 -8.28 -8.78
C ASP A 41 -1.54 -8.10 -8.47
N ASN A 42 -2.28 -9.20 -8.22
CA ASN A 42 -3.72 -9.19 -7.96
C ASN A 42 -4.10 -9.42 -6.49
N GLY A 43 -3.10 -9.42 -5.58
CA GLY A 43 -3.36 -9.60 -4.16
C GLY A 43 -4.12 -8.42 -3.53
N GLU A 44 -4.95 -8.71 -2.53
CA GLU A 44 -5.47 -7.67 -1.66
C GLU A 44 -4.34 -7.00 -0.88
N MET A 45 -4.49 -5.70 -0.62
CA MET A 45 -3.61 -4.99 0.31
C MET A 45 -3.87 -5.49 1.73
N LYS A 46 -2.83 -6.00 2.38
CA LYS A 46 -2.89 -6.52 3.74
C LYS A 46 -1.84 -5.86 4.62
N LYS A 47 -2.08 -5.87 5.93
CA LYS A 47 -1.06 -5.46 6.91
C LYS A 47 0.10 -6.42 6.88
N LEU A 48 1.32 -5.89 6.94
CA LEU A 48 2.56 -6.65 6.91
C LEU A 48 3.30 -6.52 8.23
N LYS A 49 3.98 -7.61 8.62
CA LYS A 49 4.89 -7.63 9.75
C LYS A 49 6.21 -6.95 9.37
N PRO A 50 6.79 -6.08 10.22
CA PRO A 50 8.14 -5.58 10.00
C PRO A 50 9.17 -6.71 9.96
N THR A 51 9.82 -6.91 8.82
CA THR A 51 10.82 -7.97 8.59
C THR A 51 12.10 -7.39 7.98
N PRO A 52 12.84 -6.49 8.67
CA PRO A 52 14.05 -5.89 8.11
C PRO A 52 15.08 -6.96 7.72
N GLY A 53 15.60 -6.87 6.49
CA GLY A 53 16.55 -7.84 5.94
C GLY A 53 15.96 -9.22 5.60
N SER A 54 14.63 -9.38 5.62
CA SER A 54 13.94 -10.65 5.33
C SER A 54 12.71 -10.43 4.43
N PRO A 55 12.18 -11.47 3.77
CA PRO A 55 10.97 -11.36 2.96
C PRO A 55 9.75 -10.89 3.76
N ASN A 56 8.90 -10.07 3.13
CA ASN A 56 7.65 -9.57 3.71
C ASN A 56 6.72 -10.72 4.11
N ARG A 57 6.02 -10.56 5.24
CA ARG A 57 5.04 -11.53 5.77
C ARG A 57 3.76 -10.81 6.20
N LEU A 58 2.63 -11.51 6.16
CA LEU A 58 1.38 -10.98 6.73
C LEU A 58 1.54 -10.85 8.25
N VAL A 59 0.81 -9.89 8.83
CA VAL A 59 0.51 -9.97 10.27
C VAL A 59 -0.37 -11.20 10.47
N ASP A 60 -0.03 -12.03 11.46
CA ASP A 60 -0.82 -13.22 11.84
C ASP A 60 -2.23 -12.84 12.33
#